data_AF-A0A377HHC2-F1
#
_entry.id   AF-A0A377HHC2-F1
#
_cell.length_a   1.000
_cell.length_b   1.000
_cell.length_c   1.000
_cell.angle_alpha   90.00
_cell.angle_beta   90.00
_cell.angle_gamma   90.00
#
_symmetry.space_group_name_H-M   'P 1'
#
loop_
_entity.id
_entity.type
_entity.pdbx_description
1 polymer ?
#
loop_
_entity_poly.entity_id
_entity_poly.type
_entity_poly.pdbx_seq_one_letter_code
_entity_poly.pdbx_strand_id
1 'polypeptide(L)'
;MPEGWELYPESVTGVARVVVKNEEEAPYHVEVDVEAIKEQAREEMWYELLGKFVFEDYFVLKKSEVKAAVQHMRYSKEFEAEVWERCSKHTWGHATPRVPYLLDYFMFEGELIPFNKDFAGRNEQIIHALIEKIRIDKVNVRCI
;
A
#
# COMPACT_ATOMS: atom_id res chain seq x y z
N MET A 1 11.94 11.21 37.32
CA MET A 1 11.44 10.96 35.96
C MET A 1 11.81 12.17 35.12
N PRO A 2 12.30 12.01 33.88
CA PRO A 2 12.60 13.16 33.01
C PRO A 2 11.31 13.79 32.50
N GLU A 3 11.29 15.12 32.42
CA GLU A 3 10.20 15.91 31.83
C GLU A 3 10.10 15.59 30.32
N GLY A 4 8.91 15.24 29.83
CA GLY A 4 8.67 15.03 28.39
C GLY A 4 7.86 13.80 27.96
N TRP A 5 7.30 13.02 28.90
CA TRP A 5 6.35 11.95 28.55
C TRP A 5 4.93 12.34 28.99
N GLU A 6 4.30 13.24 28.23
CA GLU A 6 2.86 13.45 28.34
C GLU A 6 2.16 12.32 27.60
N LEU A 7 1.38 11.54 28.34
CA LEU A 7 0.47 10.52 27.84
C LEU A 7 -0.47 11.16 26.80
N TYR A 8 -0.67 10.49 25.66
CA TYR A 8 -1.69 10.88 24.70
C TYR A 8 -3.03 11.05 25.44
N PRO A 9 -3.77 12.16 25.20
CA PRO A 9 -5.04 12.36 25.88
C PRO A 9 -6.03 11.28 25.46
N GLU A 10 -6.42 10.44 26.42
CA GLU A 10 -7.60 9.60 26.30
C GLU A 10 -8.80 10.53 26.13
N SER A 11 -9.39 10.51 24.93
CA SER A 11 -10.52 11.33 24.48
C SER A 11 -10.21 12.78 24.07
N VAL A 12 -10.44 13.07 22.79
CA VAL A 12 -10.48 14.44 22.26
C VAL A 12 -11.83 15.05 22.65
N THR A 13 -11.92 15.72 23.79
CA THR A 13 -13.05 16.62 24.08
C THR A 13 -12.83 17.93 23.33
N GLY A 14 -13.26 17.95 22.07
CA GLY A 14 -13.34 19.18 21.29
C GLY A 14 -14.29 20.19 21.94
N VAL A 15 -13.91 21.47 21.89
CA VAL A 15 -14.65 22.60 22.47
C VAL A 15 -16.08 22.64 21.94
N ALA A 16 -17.06 22.51 22.83
CA ALA A 16 -18.47 22.69 22.53
C ALA A 16 -18.69 24.11 21.97
N ARG A 17 -18.82 24.23 20.65
CA ARG A 17 -19.38 25.44 20.05
C ARG A 17 -20.85 25.49 20.45
N VAL A 18 -21.27 26.60 21.05
CA VAL A 18 -22.65 26.86 21.44
C VAL A 18 -23.54 26.71 20.20
N VAL A 19 -24.32 25.64 20.17
CA VAL A 19 -25.35 25.42 19.15
C VAL A 19 -26.52 26.33 19.50
N VAL A 20 -26.64 27.44 18.79
CA VAL A 20 -27.87 28.23 18.76
C VAL A 20 -28.95 27.32 18.18
N LYS A 21 -29.96 26.97 18.97
CA LYS A 21 -31.13 26.21 18.52
C LYS A 21 -31.91 27.06 17.51
N ASN A 22 -31.70 26.82 16.22
CA ASN A 22 -32.71 27.11 15.21
C ASN A 22 -33.58 25.84 15.06
N GLU A 23 -34.89 25.98 15.25
CA GLU A 23 -35.85 24.88 15.36
C GLU A 23 -36.37 24.33 14.01
N GLU A 24 -35.69 24.56 12.87
CA GLU A 24 -36.22 24.18 11.54
C GLU A 24 -35.37 23.26 10.66
N GLU A 25 -34.21 22.74 11.12
CA GLU A 25 -33.44 21.80 10.30
C GLU A 25 -33.46 20.38 10.89
N ALA A 26 -34.07 19.46 10.14
CA ALA A 26 -34.03 18.03 10.45
C ALA A 26 -32.57 17.59 10.65
N PRO A 27 -32.26 16.79 11.69
CA PRO A 27 -30.89 16.34 11.95
C PRO A 27 -30.40 15.53 10.75
N TYR A 28 -29.51 16.10 9.96
CA TYR A 28 -28.86 15.38 8.89
C TYR A 28 -27.86 14.40 9.52
N HIS A 29 -28.09 13.10 9.33
CA HIS A 29 -27.09 12.08 9.65
C HIS A 29 -26.00 12.16 8.57
N VAL A 30 -24.82 12.64 8.93
CA VAL A 30 -23.63 12.42 8.10
C VAL A 30 -23.07 11.06 8.51
N GLU A 31 -23.25 10.06 7.65
CA GLU A 31 -22.48 8.83 7.75
C GLU A 31 -21.04 9.17 7.36
N VAL A 32 -20.23 9.51 8.37
CA VAL A 32 -18.80 9.72 8.19
C VAL A 32 -18.17 8.34 8.07
N ASP A 33 -17.68 8.00 6.87
CA ASP A 33 -16.91 6.80 6.65
C ASP A 33 -15.52 6.97 7.27
N VAL A 34 -15.43 6.63 8.56
CA VAL A 34 -14.21 6.71 9.37
C VAL A 34 -13.10 5.85 8.79
N GLU A 35 -13.42 4.78 8.07
CA GLU A 35 -12.42 3.88 7.51
C GLU A 35 -11.78 4.46 6.26
N ALA A 36 -12.58 5.07 5.37
CA ALA A 36 -12.07 5.81 4.22
C ALA A 36 -11.13 6.96 4.64
N ILE A 37 -11.44 7.67 5.74
CA ILE A 37 -10.59 8.74 6.27
C ILE A 37 -9.25 8.19 6.78
N LYS A 38 -9.26 7.05 7.46
CA LYS A 38 -8.03 6.40 7.94
C LYS A 38 -7.16 5.90 6.79
N GLU A 39 -7.76 5.38 5.74
CA GLU A 39 -7.04 4.90 4.57
C GLU A 39 -6.37 6.05 3.82
N GLN A 40 -7.09 7.16 3.63
CA GLN A 40 -6.51 8.37 3.06
C GLN A 40 -5.36 8.94 3.92
N ALA A 41 -5.54 9.04 5.24
CA ALA A 41 -4.49 9.49 6.14
C ALA A 41 -3.27 8.56 6.12
N ARG A 42 -3.48 7.25 5.94
CA ARG A 42 -2.41 6.27 5.79
C ARG A 42 -1.65 6.51 4.49
N GLU A 43 -2.34 6.71 3.37
CA GLU A 43 -1.71 7.03 2.08
C GLU A 43 -0.89 8.33 2.13
N GLU A 44 -1.43 9.39 2.72
CA GLU A 44 -0.71 10.66 2.87
C GLU A 44 0.58 10.51 3.69
N MET A 45 0.49 9.82 4.84
CA MET A 45 1.66 9.49 5.66
C MET A 45 2.70 8.67 4.87
N TRP A 46 2.25 7.75 4.02
CA TRP A 46 3.13 6.97 3.16
C TRP A 46 3.95 7.81 2.21
N TYR A 47 3.33 8.77 1.51
CA TYR A 47 4.06 9.65 0.60
C TYR A 47 5.09 10.52 1.33
N GLU A 48 4.81 10.95 2.57
CA GLU A 48 5.79 11.64 3.39
C GLU A 48 6.98 10.76 3.79
N LEU A 49 6.73 9.49 4.13
CA LEU A 49 7.78 8.51 4.47
C LEU A 49 8.61 8.13 3.24
N LEU A 50 7.97 8.00 2.09
CA LEU A 50 8.63 7.77 0.79
C LEU A 50 9.61 8.88 0.45
N GLY A 51 9.22 10.14 0.61
CA GLY A 51 10.12 11.29 0.38
C GLY A 51 11.34 11.30 1.31
N LYS A 52 11.28 10.59 2.44
CA LYS A 52 12.36 10.43 3.41
C LYS A 52 13.10 9.08 3.29
N PHE A 53 12.75 8.25 2.31
CA PHE A 53 13.30 6.90 2.11
C PHE A 53 13.19 5.99 3.35
N VAL A 54 12.11 6.14 4.13
CA VAL A 54 11.88 5.33 5.34
C VAL A 54 11.08 4.08 4.98
N PHE A 55 11.69 2.92 5.15
CA PHE A 55 11.10 1.60 4.87
C PHE A 55 11.35 0.64 6.04
N GLU A 56 10.50 -0.39 6.17
CA GLU A 56 10.71 -1.46 7.16
C GLU A 56 11.86 -2.36 6.69
N ASP A 57 11.79 -2.84 5.45
CA ASP A 57 12.83 -3.65 4.81
C ASP A 57 12.57 -3.71 3.30
N TYR A 58 13.29 -4.60 2.60
CA TYR A 58 13.18 -4.84 1.17
C TYR A 58 12.86 -6.30 0.89
N PHE A 59 11.94 -6.53 -0.03
CA PHE A 59 11.70 -7.85 -0.59
C PHE A 59 12.56 -8.05 -1.83
N VAL A 60 13.48 -9.02 -1.80
CA VAL A 60 14.36 -9.34 -2.93
C VAL A 60 13.60 -10.19 -3.95
N LEU A 61 13.49 -9.70 -5.18
CA LEU A 61 12.79 -10.37 -6.26
C LEU A 61 13.70 -11.43 -6.90
N LYS A 62 13.36 -12.71 -6.75
CA LYS A 62 14.07 -13.80 -7.42
C LYS A 62 13.32 -14.27 -8.64
N LYS A 63 14.03 -14.43 -9.76
CA LYS A 63 13.47 -14.94 -11.02
C LYS A 63 12.75 -16.29 -10.85
N SER A 64 13.29 -17.18 -10.02
CA SER A 64 12.71 -18.49 -9.74
C SER A 64 11.37 -18.39 -9.01
N GLU A 65 11.24 -17.45 -8.07
CA GLU A 65 10.02 -17.26 -7.28
C GLU A 65 8.93 -16.61 -8.15
N VAL A 66 9.29 -15.59 -8.93
CA VAL A 66 8.40 -14.99 -9.94
C VAL A 66 7.90 -16.05 -10.91
N LYS A 67 8.81 -16.85 -11.48
CA LYS A 67 8.47 -17.94 -12.38
C LYS A 67 7.50 -18.94 -11.76
N ALA A 68 7.79 -19.39 -10.53
CA ALA A 68 6.92 -20.33 -9.83
C ALA A 68 5.51 -19.73 -9.62
N ALA A 69 5.42 -18.50 -9.15
CA ALA A 69 4.14 -17.84 -8.90
C ALA A 69 3.33 -17.64 -10.19
N VAL A 70 3.93 -17.16 -11.28
CA VAL A 70 3.26 -16.98 -12.58
C VAL A 70 2.71 -18.32 -13.10
N GLN A 71 3.45 -19.42 -12.92
CA GLN A 71 3.02 -20.76 -13.31
C GLN A 71 1.88 -21.28 -12.42
N HIS A 72 1.95 -21.06 -11.11
CA HIS A 72 0.86 -21.40 -10.19
C HIS A 72 -0.43 -20.64 -10.52
N MET A 73 -0.31 -19.39 -10.97
CA MET A 73 -1.43 -18.55 -11.43
C MET A 73 -1.91 -18.89 -12.85
N ARG A 74 -1.28 -19.88 -13.51
CA ARG A 74 -1.62 -20.36 -14.87
C ARG A 74 -1.50 -19.31 -15.96
N TYR A 75 -0.61 -18.33 -15.78
CA TYR A 75 -0.30 -17.37 -16.83
C TYR A 75 0.70 -17.93 -17.85
N SER A 76 0.77 -17.27 -19.01
CA SER A 76 1.62 -17.72 -20.12
C SER A 76 3.10 -17.41 -19.87
N LYS A 77 3.99 -18.11 -20.59
CA LYS A 77 5.45 -17.88 -20.52
C LYS A 77 5.85 -16.50 -21.03
N GLU A 78 5.11 -15.95 -21.99
CA GLU A 78 5.33 -14.60 -22.48
C GLU A 78 5.06 -13.58 -21.38
N PHE A 79 4.00 -13.79 -20.59
CA PHE A 79 3.72 -12.96 -19.43
C PHE A 79 4.77 -13.15 -18.32
N GLU A 80 5.27 -14.37 -18.09
CA GLU A 80 6.39 -14.63 -17.18
C GLU A 80 7.61 -13.75 -17.52
N ALA A 81 7.97 -13.69 -18.80
CA ALA A 81 9.10 -12.89 -19.28
C ALA A 81 8.87 -11.39 -19.05
N GLU A 82 7.67 -10.89 -19.33
CA GLU A 82 7.27 -9.49 -19.12
C GLU A 82 7.32 -9.09 -17.64
N VAL A 83 6.74 -9.92 -16.76
CA VAL A 83 6.79 -9.72 -15.30
C VAL A 83 8.23 -9.63 -14.82
N TRP A 84 9.09 -10.57 -15.26
CA TRP A 84 10.49 -10.56 -14.89
C TRP A 84 11.24 -9.34 -15.44
N GLU A 85 10.95 -8.93 -16.67
CA GLU A 85 11.57 -7.75 -17.27
C GLU A 85 11.30 -6.50 -16.43
N ARG A 86 10.04 -6.26 -16.05
CA ARG A 86 9.65 -5.15 -15.16
C ARG A 86 10.34 -5.27 -13.80
N CYS A 87 10.23 -6.42 -13.14
CA CYS A 87 10.90 -6.69 -11.85
C CYS A 87 12.40 -6.37 -11.88
N SER A 88 13.10 -6.81 -12.93
CA SER A 88 14.55 -6.70 -13.04
C SER A 88 15.08 -5.26 -13.08
N LYS A 89 14.23 -4.29 -13.45
CA LYS A 89 14.56 -2.86 -13.47
C LYS A 89 14.56 -2.23 -12.07
N HIS A 90 13.93 -2.86 -11.09
CA HIS A 90 13.84 -2.37 -9.70
C HIS A 90 15.02 -2.78 -8.85
N THR A 91 16.23 -2.34 -9.20
CA THR A 91 17.43 -2.66 -8.42
C THR A 91 17.71 -1.69 -7.27
N TRP A 92 17.19 -0.46 -7.34
CA TRP A 92 17.42 0.57 -6.32
C TRP A 92 18.92 0.78 -6.02
N GLY A 93 19.77 0.69 -7.06
CA GLY A 93 21.23 0.81 -6.91
C GLY A 93 21.93 -0.45 -6.38
N HIS A 94 21.21 -1.54 -6.14
CA HIS A 94 21.77 -2.81 -5.68
C HIS A 94 21.99 -3.82 -6.82
N ALA A 95 22.74 -4.89 -6.55
CA ALA A 95 22.98 -5.95 -7.52
C ALA A 95 21.74 -6.81 -7.82
N THR A 96 20.78 -6.88 -6.90
CA THR A 96 19.57 -7.70 -7.03
C THR A 96 18.31 -6.84 -7.04
N PRO A 97 17.34 -7.16 -7.91
CA PRO A 97 16.07 -6.46 -7.93
C PRO A 97 15.32 -6.68 -6.62
N ARG A 98 14.69 -5.63 -6.12
CA ARG A 98 14.01 -5.60 -4.84
C ARG A 98 12.95 -4.50 -4.79
N VAL A 99 11.95 -4.69 -3.95
CA VAL A 99 10.94 -3.67 -3.64
C VAL A 99 11.03 -3.29 -2.17
N PRO A 100 11.15 -2.00 -1.82
CA PRO A 100 10.97 -1.58 -0.45
C PRO A 100 9.53 -1.82 -0.01
N TYR A 101 9.35 -2.18 1.25
CA TYR A 101 8.04 -2.31 1.84
C TYR A 101 8.03 -1.73 3.26
N LEU A 102 6.83 -1.42 3.72
CA LEU A 102 6.55 -0.93 5.06
C LEU A 102 5.11 -1.34 5.37
N LEU A 103 4.82 -1.75 6.60
CA LEU A 103 3.46 -2.20 6.98
C LEU A 103 2.88 -3.24 5.98
N ASP A 104 1.77 -2.89 5.34
CA ASP A 104 0.98 -3.75 4.47
C ASP A 104 1.10 -3.38 2.98
N TYR A 105 2.10 -2.58 2.61
CA TYR A 105 2.29 -2.13 1.23
C TYR A 105 3.76 -2.21 0.81
N PHE A 106 3.98 -2.31 -0.50
CA PHE A 106 5.30 -2.19 -1.11
C PHE A 106 5.28 -1.18 -2.25
N MET A 107 6.46 -0.66 -2.58
CA MET A 107 6.65 0.33 -3.64
C MET A 107 7.13 -0.36 -4.92
N PHE A 108 6.39 -0.18 -6.01
CA PHE A 108 6.75 -0.72 -7.33
C PHE A 108 6.36 0.28 -8.41
N GLU A 109 7.29 0.59 -9.32
CA GLU A 109 7.10 1.57 -10.41
C GLU A 109 6.57 2.96 -9.98
N GLY A 110 6.88 3.38 -8.75
CA GLY A 110 6.42 4.66 -8.22
C GLY A 110 5.01 4.63 -7.63
N GLU A 111 4.37 3.46 -7.63
CA GLU A 111 3.05 3.24 -7.05
C GLU A 111 3.14 2.43 -5.76
N LEU A 112 2.25 2.78 -4.82
CA LEU A 112 2.04 2.02 -3.59
C LEU A 112 1.09 0.86 -3.87
N ILE A 113 1.55 -0.38 -3.64
CA ILE A 113 0.77 -1.58 -3.90
C ILE A 113 0.47 -2.28 -2.57
N PRO A 114 -0.82 -2.54 -2.25
CA PRO A 114 -1.18 -3.30 -1.06
C PRO A 114 -0.77 -4.76 -1.19
N PHE A 115 -0.42 -5.37 -0.06
CA PHE A 115 -0.17 -6.80 0.05
C PHE A 115 -1.45 -7.59 -0.27
N ASN A 116 -1.30 -8.71 -0.96
CA ASN A 116 -2.42 -9.64 -1.13
C ASN A 116 -2.66 -10.41 0.17
N LYS A 117 -3.71 -10.04 0.93
CA LYS A 117 -4.03 -10.61 2.24
C LYS A 117 -4.62 -12.02 2.22
N ASP A 118 -4.87 -12.59 1.03
CA ASP A 118 -5.33 -13.98 0.89
C ASP A 118 -4.21 -14.99 1.21
N PHE A 119 -2.96 -14.54 1.27
CA PHE A 119 -1.79 -15.36 1.59
C PHE A 119 -1.29 -15.11 3.00
N ALA A 120 -0.82 -16.16 3.68
CA ALA A 120 -0.28 -16.04 5.03
C ALA A 120 1.17 -15.53 5.05
N GLY A 121 2.01 -15.95 4.09
CA GLY A 121 3.41 -15.59 4.05
C GLY A 121 3.65 -14.29 3.28
N ARG A 122 4.42 -13.38 3.89
CA ARG A 122 4.73 -12.04 3.34
C ARG A 122 5.27 -12.11 1.89
N ASN A 123 6.12 -13.08 1.60
CA ASN A 123 6.69 -13.26 0.27
C ASN A 123 5.60 -13.55 -0.77
N GLU A 124 4.64 -14.45 -0.45
CA GLU A 124 3.51 -14.72 -1.33
C GLU A 124 2.60 -13.50 -1.44
N GLN A 125 2.31 -12.82 -0.33
CA GLN A 125 1.49 -11.61 -0.33
C GLN A 125 2.03 -10.55 -1.30
N ILE A 126 3.35 -10.33 -1.32
CA ILE A 126 4.01 -9.35 -2.20
C ILE A 126 4.07 -9.85 -3.64
N ILE A 127 4.57 -11.08 -3.88
CA ILE A 127 4.75 -11.60 -5.25
C ILE A 127 3.43 -11.67 -6.00
N HIS A 128 2.37 -12.18 -5.36
CA HIS A 128 1.07 -12.32 -6.02
C HIS A 128 0.44 -10.96 -6.30
N ALA A 129 0.53 -10.00 -5.37
CA ALA A 129 0.06 -8.63 -5.59
C ALA A 129 0.81 -7.94 -6.74
N LEU A 130 2.14 -8.13 -6.81
CA LEU A 130 2.98 -7.57 -7.88
C LEU A 130 2.59 -8.11 -9.26
N ILE A 131 2.40 -9.43 -9.37
CA ILE A 131 2.00 -10.07 -10.64
C ILE A 131 0.63 -9.57 -11.08
N GLU A 132 -0.33 -9.46 -10.16
CA GLU A 132 -1.67 -8.94 -10.46
C GLU A 132 -1.65 -7.48 -10.91
N LYS A 133 -0.83 -6.62 -10.28
CA LYS A 133 -0.67 -5.23 -10.74
C LYS A 133 -0.16 -5.20 -12.18
N ILE A 134 0.88 -5.95 -12.49
CA ILE A 134 1.44 -6.01 -13.85
C ILE A 134 0.39 -6.50 -14.87
N ARG A 135 -0.45 -7.47 -14.49
CA ARG A 135 -1.56 -7.94 -15.33
C ARG A 135 -2.57 -6.82 -15.59
N ILE A 136 -2.98 -6.11 -14.54
CA ILE A 136 -3.97 -5.02 -14.63
C ILE A 136 -3.42 -3.91 -15.54
N ASP A 137 -2.17 -3.51 -15.37
CA ASP A 137 -1.51 -2.50 -16.21
C ASP A 137 -1.51 -2.90 -17.67
N LYS A 138 -1.19 -4.17 -17.97
CA LYS A 138 -1.20 -4.70 -19.32
C LYS A 138 -2.58 -4.65 -19.96
N VAL A 139 -3.64 -4.92 -19.19
CA VAL A 139 -5.03 -4.80 -19.67
C VAL A 139 -5.37 -3.35 -19.95
N ASN A 140 -5.02 -2.43 -19.04
CA ASN A 140 -5.30 -1.00 -19.19
C ASN A 140 -4.57 -0.36 -20.38
N VAL A 141 -3.31 -0.74 -20.63
CA VAL A 141 -2.52 -0.25 -21.78
C VAL A 141 -3.10 -0.72 -23.12
N ARG A 142 -3.78 -1.88 -23.17
CA ARG A 142 -4.41 -2.41 -24.39
C ARG A 142 -5.76 -1.79 -24.70
N CYS A 143 -6.36 -1.05 -23.76
CA CYS A 143 -7.68 -0.44 -23.90
C CYS A 143 -7.62 1.07 -24.25
N ILE A 144 -6.42 1.62 -24.44
CA ILE A 144 -6.16 3.01 -24.89
C ILE A 144 -5.61 2.95 -26.31
#